data_AF-A0A6L9K4Q7-F1
#
_entry.id   AF-A0A6L9K4Q7-F1
#
_cell.length_a   1.000
_cell.length_b   1.000
_cell.length_c   1.000
_cell.angle_alpha   90.00
_cell.angle_beta   90.00
_cell.angle_gamma   90.00
#
_symmetry.space_group_name_H-M   'P 1'
#
loop_
_entity.id
_entity.type
_entity.pdbx_description
1 polymer ?
#
loop_
_entity_poly.entity_id
_entity_poly.type
_entity_poly.pdbx_seq_one_letter_code
_entity_poly.pdbx_strand_id
1 'polypeptide(L)'
;MKKILVLLIVALATSTSSFAKNHVKYEMLYKLNNENTFNSMVRLLRVNDNQKDQLEYVFFRTEKKLKKALSKEDLVAAEKVLKYNLDNTKYVLTDEQFKKYEAVINVSIYNNEIEMIAENNVQ
;
A
#
# COMPACT_ATOMS: atom_id res chain seq x y z
N MET A 1 -0.24 10.25 -35.03
CA MET A 1 0.19 9.05 -34.28
C MET A 1 1.02 9.50 -33.08
N LYS A 2 0.46 9.46 -31.87
CA LYS A 2 1.18 9.83 -30.64
C LYS A 2 1.86 8.58 -30.09
N LYS A 3 3.18 8.68 -29.87
CA LYS A 3 4.05 7.58 -29.43
C LYS A 3 3.65 7.20 -28.00
N ILE A 4 3.16 5.98 -27.79
CA ILE A 4 3.01 5.39 -26.47
C ILE A 4 4.40 4.90 -26.06
N LEU A 5 5.04 5.65 -25.17
CA LEU A 5 6.32 5.29 -24.57
C LEU A 5 6.04 4.24 -23.48
N VAL A 6 6.18 2.97 -23.84
CA VAL A 6 6.21 1.87 -22.87
C VAL A 6 7.63 1.83 -22.31
N LEU A 7 7.84 2.39 -21.12
CA LEU A 7 9.10 2.29 -20.37
C LEU A 7 9.10 0.96 -19.60
N LEU A 8 9.63 -0.08 -20.23
CA LEU A 8 10.09 -1.30 -19.54
C LEU A 8 11.41 -0.97 -18.83
N ILE A 9 11.36 -0.69 -17.54
CA ILE A 9 12.57 -0.48 -16.73
C ILE A 9 13.03 -1.83 -16.20
N VAL A 10 14.25 -2.19 -16.62
CA VAL A 10 15.00 -3.37 -16.25
C VAL A 10 15.35 -3.30 -14.76
N ALA A 11 14.86 -4.28 -13.98
CA ALA A 11 15.15 -4.38 -12.55
C ALA A 11 16.62 -4.80 -12.33
N LEU A 12 17.45 -3.87 -11.84
CA LEU A 12 18.76 -4.18 -11.29
C LEU A 12 18.58 -4.75 -9.88
N ALA A 13 18.76 -6.06 -9.75
CA ALA A 13 18.77 -6.75 -8.48
C ALA A 13 20.04 -6.39 -7.69
N THR A 14 19.93 -5.48 -6.73
CA THR A 14 20.97 -5.28 -5.71
C THR A 14 20.63 -6.10 -4.46
N SER A 15 21.53 -7.03 -4.14
CA SER A 15 21.47 -7.98 -3.03
C SER A 15 21.76 -7.32 -1.68
N THR A 16 20.88 -6.41 -1.25
CA THR A 16 20.92 -5.90 0.13
C THR A 16 20.16 -6.84 1.07
N SER A 17 20.72 -7.04 2.26
CA SER A 17 20.30 -8.00 3.29
C SER A 17 18.77 -8.14 3.47
N SER A 18 18.30 -9.36 3.69
CA SER A 18 16.87 -9.70 3.85
C SER A 18 16.13 -8.86 4.89
N PHE A 19 16.83 -8.32 5.89
CA PHE A 19 16.27 -7.45 6.93
C PHE A 19 15.89 -6.07 6.39
N ALA A 20 16.75 -5.42 5.61
CA ALA A 20 16.43 -4.14 4.95
C ALA A 20 15.26 -4.32 3.97
N LYS A 21 15.26 -5.42 3.21
CA LYS A 21 14.14 -5.78 2.32
C LYS A 21 12.82 -5.96 3.07
N ASN A 22 12.83 -6.61 4.24
CA ASN A 22 11.65 -6.77 5.07
C ASN A 22 11.19 -5.46 5.73
N HIS A 23 12.10 -4.56 6.10
CA HIS A 23 11.72 -3.25 6.63
C HIS A 23 11.02 -2.41 5.55
N VAL A 24 11.58 -2.38 4.33
CA VAL A 24 10.96 -1.75 3.15
C VAL A 24 9.59 -2.38 2.82
N LYS A 25 9.45 -3.71 3.00
CA LYS A 25 8.19 -4.46 2.89
C LYS A 25 7.09 -4.08 3.89
N TYR A 26 7.33 -3.19 4.85
CA TYR A 26 6.25 -2.67 5.69
C TYR A 26 6.13 -1.15 5.62
N GLU A 27 7.19 -0.45 5.24
CA GLU A 27 7.18 1.00 5.07
C GLU A 27 6.13 1.50 4.08
N MET A 28 5.75 0.69 3.09
CA MET A 28 4.70 1.06 2.14
C MET A 28 3.36 1.34 2.83
N LEU A 29 3.08 0.71 3.98
CA LEU A 29 1.85 0.95 4.73
C LEU A 29 1.79 2.39 5.29
N TYR A 30 2.93 3.08 5.47
CA TYR A 30 2.93 4.51 5.80
C TYR A 30 2.40 5.36 4.65
N LYS A 31 2.70 4.96 3.41
CA LYS A 31 2.24 5.70 2.22
C LYS A 31 0.72 5.66 2.08
N LEU A 32 0.02 4.70 2.68
CA LEU A 32 -1.45 4.65 2.64
C LEU A 32 -2.13 5.88 3.26
N ASN A 33 -1.49 6.56 4.22
CA ASN A 33 -1.99 7.83 4.80
C ASN A 33 -1.47 9.08 4.08
N ASN A 34 -0.62 8.93 3.05
CA ASN A 34 -0.30 10.06 2.20
C ASN A 34 -1.57 10.46 1.42
N GLU A 35 -1.93 11.74 1.46
CA GLU A 35 -3.18 12.24 0.87
C GLU A 35 -3.34 11.85 -0.60
N ASN A 36 -2.28 11.96 -1.41
CA ASN A 36 -2.34 11.58 -2.84
C ASN A 36 -2.53 10.08 -3.00
N THR A 37 -1.78 9.26 -2.26
CA THR A 37 -1.93 7.80 -2.29
C THR A 37 -3.32 7.38 -1.84
N PHE A 38 -3.84 7.98 -0.76
CA PHE A 38 -5.16 7.70 -0.23
C PHE A 38 -6.26 8.05 -1.25
N ASN A 39 -6.21 9.26 -1.81
CA ASN A 39 -7.18 9.71 -2.80
C ASN A 39 -7.13 8.87 -4.08
N SER A 40 -5.94 8.46 -4.53
CA SER A 40 -5.81 7.54 -5.65
C SER A 40 -6.36 6.15 -5.34
N MET A 41 -6.15 5.64 -4.12
CA MET A 41 -6.73 4.36 -3.66
C MET A 41 -8.26 4.44 -3.65
N VAL A 42 -8.82 5.51 -3.08
CA VAL A 42 -10.27 5.76 -3.05
C VAL A 42 -10.86 5.74 -4.47
N ARG A 43 -10.20 6.41 -5.42
CA ARG A 43 -10.62 6.46 -6.82
C ARG A 43 -10.53 5.09 -7.51
N LEU A 44 -9.40 4.41 -7.34
CA LEU A 44 -9.14 3.09 -7.94
C LEU A 44 -10.15 2.05 -7.45
N LEU A 45 -10.43 2.05 -6.16
CA LEU A 45 -11.36 1.13 -5.51
C LEU A 45 -12.82 1.55 -5.72
N ARG A 46 -13.08 2.79 -6.18
CA ARG A 46 -14.43 3.35 -6.35
C ARG A 46 -15.25 3.21 -5.07
N VAL A 47 -14.65 3.57 -3.94
CA VAL A 47 -15.33 3.49 -2.63
C VAL A 47 -16.31 4.66 -2.47
N ASN A 48 -17.39 4.42 -1.73
CA ASN A 48 -18.30 5.50 -1.34
C ASN A 48 -17.76 6.29 -0.13
N ASP A 49 -18.43 7.39 0.23
CA ASP A 49 -17.98 8.28 1.31
C ASP A 49 -17.87 7.56 2.66
N ASN A 50 -18.84 6.71 3.02
CA ASN A 50 -18.77 5.95 4.27
C ASN A 50 -17.58 4.98 4.29
N GLN A 51 -17.32 4.28 3.18
CA GLN A 51 -16.16 3.40 3.07
C GLN A 51 -14.85 4.20 3.10
N LYS A 52 -14.81 5.39 2.50
CA LYS A 52 -13.66 6.29 2.53
C LYS A 52 -13.30 6.66 3.97
N ASP A 53 -14.28 7.13 4.75
CA ASP A 53 -14.06 7.52 6.16
C ASP A 53 -13.56 6.33 7.00
N GLN A 54 -14.13 5.13 6.76
CA GLN A 54 -13.69 3.91 7.42
C GLN A 54 -12.26 3.49 7.03
N LEU A 55 -11.90 3.61 5.75
CA LEU A 55 -10.54 3.32 5.28
C LEU A 55 -9.52 4.28 5.86
N GLU A 56 -9.83 5.57 5.95
CA GLU A 56 -8.96 6.58 6.58
C GLU A 56 -8.66 6.19 8.03
N TYR A 57 -9.70 5.78 8.77
CA TYR A 57 -9.51 5.28 10.13
C TYR A 57 -8.64 4.02 10.17
N VAL A 58 -8.88 3.03 9.30
CA VAL A 58 -8.10 1.79 9.25
C VAL A 58 -6.63 2.11 8.97
N PHE A 59 -6.33 2.94 7.98
CA PHE A 59 -4.97 3.29 7.59
C PHE A 59 -4.25 4.08 8.68
N PHE A 60 -4.93 5.01 9.35
CA PHE A 60 -4.40 5.69 10.54
C PHE A 60 -4.03 4.71 11.66
N ARG A 61 -4.89 3.72 11.94
CA ARG A 61 -4.60 2.69 12.95
C ARG A 61 -3.46 1.77 12.53
N THR A 62 -3.37 1.43 11.25
CA THR A 62 -2.27 0.66 10.66
C THR A 62 -0.93 1.37 10.87
N GLU A 63 -0.82 2.65 10.50
CA GLU A 63 0.39 3.44 10.69
C GLU A 63 0.84 3.48 12.16
N LYS A 64 -0.09 3.77 13.10
CA LYS A 64 0.24 3.82 14.53
C LYS A 64 0.79 2.49 15.05
N LYS A 65 0.20 1.37 14.62
CA LYS A 65 0.66 0.03 15.01
C LYS A 65 2.01 -0.29 14.38
N LEU A 66 2.20 0.07 13.12
CA LEU A 66 3.45 -0.17 12.41
C LEU A 66 4.60 0.61 13.04
N LYS A 67 4.40 1.90 13.35
CA LYS A 67 5.39 2.73 14.03
C LYS A 67 5.85 2.12 15.35
N LYS A 68 4.92 1.55 16.12
CA LYS A 68 5.24 0.84 17.36
C LYS A 68 6.06 -0.43 17.11
N ALA A 69 5.71 -1.22 16.08
CA ALA A 69 6.44 -2.44 15.73
C ALA A 69 7.87 -2.13 15.27
N LEU A 70 8.03 -1.20 14.32
CA LEU A 70 9.34 -0.84 13.74
C LEU A 70 10.24 -0.12 14.74
N SER A 71 9.70 0.67 15.68
CA SER A 71 10.50 1.27 16.77
C SER A 71 11.17 0.25 17.70
N LYS A 72 10.75 -1.02 17.63
CA LYS A 72 11.29 -2.14 18.40
C LYS A 72 11.99 -3.17 17.51
N GLU A 73 12.14 -2.88 16.21
CA GLU A 73 12.66 -3.80 15.20
C GLU A 73 11.90 -5.15 15.17
N ASP A 74 10.62 -5.15 15.59
CA ASP A 74 9.80 -6.35 15.73
C ASP A 74 9.09 -6.65 14.40
N LEU A 75 9.79 -7.36 13.51
CA LEU A 75 9.26 -7.75 12.20
C LEU A 75 8.04 -8.69 12.29
N VAL A 76 7.92 -9.47 13.36
CA VAL A 76 6.75 -10.33 13.59
C VAL A 76 5.54 -9.47 13.92
N ALA A 77 5.71 -8.44 14.74
CA ALA A 77 4.67 -7.45 14.96
C ALA A 77 4.34 -6.68 13.67
N ALA A 78 5.32 -6.31 12.86
CA ALA A 78 5.09 -5.62 11.59
C ALA A 78 4.23 -6.48 10.61
N GLU A 79 4.52 -7.77 10.48
CA GLU A 79 3.70 -8.70 9.70
C GLU A 79 2.26 -8.79 10.24
N LYS A 80 2.09 -8.81 11.57
CA LYS A 80 0.75 -8.74 12.19
C LYS A 80 0.02 -7.44 11.87
N VAL A 81 0.74 -6.32 11.65
CA VAL A 81 0.13 -5.05 11.22
C VAL A 81 -0.34 -5.11 9.77
N LEU A 82 0.41 -5.75 8.88
CA LEU A 82 -0.03 -6.01 7.50
C LEU A 82 -1.32 -6.85 7.50
N LYS A 83 -1.34 -7.95 8.28
CA LYS A 83 -2.54 -8.77 8.42
C LYS A 83 -3.72 -7.97 9.01
N TYR A 84 -3.49 -7.18 10.06
CA TYR A 84 -4.51 -6.30 10.63
C TYR A 84 -5.09 -5.36 9.57
N ASN A 85 -4.24 -4.76 8.74
CA ASN A 85 -4.68 -3.87 7.67
C ASN A 85 -5.57 -4.61 6.66
N LEU A 86 -5.13 -5.76 6.15
CA LEU A 86 -5.90 -6.57 5.20
C LEU A 86 -7.24 -7.01 5.79
N ASP A 87 -7.24 -7.53 7.02
CA ASP A 87 -8.45 -8.00 7.69
C ASP A 87 -9.48 -6.87 7.86
N ASN A 88 -9.05 -5.70 8.34
CA ASN A 88 -9.97 -4.58 8.57
C ASN A 88 -10.46 -3.96 7.26
N THR A 89 -9.60 -3.84 6.25
CA THR A 89 -10.00 -3.36 4.93
C THR A 89 -11.02 -4.29 4.27
N LYS A 90 -10.92 -5.61 4.49
CA LYS A 90 -11.91 -6.59 4.01
C LYS A 90 -13.30 -6.39 4.62
N TYR A 91 -13.40 -5.90 5.86
CA TYR A 91 -14.71 -5.60 6.48
C TYR A 91 -15.34 -4.30 5.97
N VAL A 92 -14.53 -3.41 5.39
CA VAL A 92 -14.99 -2.10 4.86
C VAL A 92 -15.38 -2.21 3.39
N LEU A 93 -14.58 -2.95 2.62
CA LEU A 93 -14.71 -3.08 1.18
C LEU A 93 -15.67 -4.21 0.79
N THR A 94 -16.28 -4.10 -0.39
CA THR A 94 -16.91 -5.27 -1.03
C THR A 94 -15.82 -6.25 -1.48
N ASP A 95 -16.19 -7.50 -1.76
CA ASP A 95 -15.23 -8.52 -2.23
C ASP A 95 -14.47 -8.08 -3.50
N GLU A 96 -15.13 -7.40 -4.44
CA GLU A 96 -14.48 -6.91 -5.66
C GLU A 96 -13.47 -5.80 -5.35
N GLN A 97 -13.84 -4.86 -4.48
CA GLN A 97 -12.96 -3.78 -4.06
C GLN A 97 -11.77 -4.33 -3.27
N PHE A 98 -12.01 -5.29 -2.38
CA PHE A 98 -10.97 -5.92 -1.57
C PHE A 98 -9.94 -6.66 -2.44
N LYS A 99 -10.37 -7.37 -3.49
CA LYS A 99 -9.44 -8.02 -4.44
C LYS A 99 -8.53 -7.00 -5.15
N LYS A 100 -9.06 -5.83 -5.53
CA LYS A 100 -8.25 -4.74 -6.11
C LYS A 100 -7.26 -4.19 -5.10
N TYR A 101 -7.71 -3.99 -3.86
CA TYR A 101 -6.85 -3.55 -2.77
C TYR A 101 -5.70 -4.52 -2.49
N GLU A 102 -6.01 -5.81 -2.36
CA GLU A 102 -5.02 -6.86 -2.15
C GLU A 102 -3.99 -6.93 -3.29
N ALA A 103 -4.43 -6.81 -4.54
CA ALA A 103 -3.54 -6.75 -5.69
C ALA A 103 -2.55 -5.56 -5.59
N VAL A 104 -3.04 -4.37 -5.20
CA VAL A 104 -2.20 -3.19 -5.00
C VAL A 104 -1.18 -3.41 -3.89
N ILE A 105 -1.61 -3.95 -2.75
CA ILE A 105 -0.70 -4.25 -1.62
C ILE A 105 0.38 -5.25 -2.03
N ASN A 106 -0.01 -6.33 -2.71
CA ASN A 106 0.95 -7.32 -3.21
C ASN A 106 1.97 -6.69 -4.16
N VAL A 107 1.53 -5.92 -5.17
CA VAL A 107 2.45 -5.23 -6.10
C VAL A 107 3.39 -4.29 -5.36
N SER A 108 2.88 -3.53 -4.39
CA SER A 108 3.68 -2.59 -3.58
C SER A 108 4.74 -3.28 -2.73
N ILE A 109 4.42 -4.47 -2.21
CA ILE A 109 5.34 -5.31 -1.44
C ILE A 109 6.48 -5.86 -2.31
N TYR A 110 6.18 -6.25 -3.56
CA TYR A 110 7.18 -6.87 -4.44
C TYR A 110 8.04 -5.85 -5.20
N ASN A 111 7.50 -4.66 -5.49
CA ASN A 111 8.18 -3.66 -6.32
C ASN A 111 8.78 -2.49 -5.53
N ASN A 112 8.58 -2.39 -4.20
CA ASN A 112 8.98 -1.23 -3.37
C ASN A 112 8.42 0.14 -3.83
N GLU A 113 7.57 0.17 -4.86
CA GLU A 113 7.04 1.37 -5.49
C GLU A 113 5.51 1.47 -5.28
N ILE A 114 5.10 2.29 -4.31
CA ILE A 114 3.78 2.97 -4.36
C ILE A 114 3.92 4.30 -5.12
N GLU A 115 4.78 4.37 -6.13
CA GLU A 115 4.82 5.53 -7.04
C GLU A 115 3.82 5.36 -8.20
N MET A 116 3.47 4.13 -8.57
CA MET A 116 2.57 3.87 -9.71
C MET A 116 1.11 4.29 -9.54
N ILE A 117 0.66 4.62 -8.32
CA ILE A 117 -0.74 5.00 -8.05
C ILE A 117 -0.91 6.54 -8.06
N ALA A 118 0.17 7.30 -7.89
CA ALA A 118 0.12 8.76 -7.84
C ALA A 118 0.11 9.42 -9.23
N GLU A 119 0.73 8.79 -10.23
CA GLU A 119 1.01 9.46 -11.51
C GLU A 119 -0.09 9.31 -12.59
N ASN A 120 -1.03 8.38 -12.43
CA ASN A 120 -2.03 8.07 -13.47
C ASN A 120 -3.28 8.96 -13.46
N ASN A 121 -3.30 10.07 -12.71
CA ASN A 121 -4.51 10.86 -12.46
C ASN A 121 -4.38 12.37 -12.72
N VAL A 122 -3.26 12.80 -13.31
CA VAL A 122 -3.14 14.14 -13.92
C VAL A 122 -3.20 13.97 -15.44
N GLN A 123 -4.41 13.81 -15.97
CA GLN A 123 -4.77 14.14 -17.34
C GLN A 123 -6.26 14.40 -17.45
#